data_AF-A0A370HHP8-F1
#
_entry.id   AF-A0A370HHP8-F1
#
_cell.length_a   1.000
_cell.length_b   1.000
_cell.length_c   1.000
_cell.angle_alpha   90.00
_cell.angle_beta   90.00
_cell.angle_gamma   90.00
#
_symmetry.space_group_name_H-M   'P 1'
#
loop_
_entity.id
_entity.type
_entity.pdbx_description
1 polymer ?
#
loop_
_entity_poly.entity_id
_entity_poly.type
_entity_poly.pdbx_seq_one_letter_code
_entity_poly.pdbx_strand_id
1 'polypeptide(L)' 'MPASCDPRIQAVIAAYPPGLRKDLLRVRGLIDEAAESAGIGAPVETMKWGQPAYMPSRPRIGTTVRIDAFGS' A
#
# COMPACT_ATOMS: atom_id res chain seq x y z
N MET A 1 -3.36 -5.23 -12.63
CA MET A 1 -3.16 -3.76 -12.62
C MET A 1 -3.48 -3.32 -11.23
N PRO A 2 -2.51 -2.82 -10.42
CA PRO A 2 -2.78 -2.50 -9.03
C PRO A 2 -3.87 -1.44 -8.96
N ALA A 3 -4.80 -1.67 -8.06
CA ALA A 3 -6.00 -0.89 -7.94
C ALA A 3 -5.71 0.34 -7.09
N SER A 4 -6.04 1.51 -7.66
CA SER A 4 -5.69 2.84 -7.17
C SER A 4 -4.24 3.23 -7.49
N CYS A 5 -4.11 4.45 -7.99
CA CYS A 5 -2.87 5.08 -8.38
C CYS A 5 -2.86 6.42 -7.67
N ASP A 6 -2.92 6.40 -6.33
CA ASP A 6 -2.95 7.67 -5.60
C ASP A 6 -1.61 8.39 -5.83
N PRO A 7 -1.62 9.56 -6.50
CA PRO A 7 -0.39 10.23 -6.88
C PRO A 7 0.46 10.62 -5.67
N ARG A 8 -0.17 10.77 -4.48
CA ARG A 8 0.54 11.07 -3.23
C ARG A 8 1.35 9.89 -2.74
N ILE A 9 0.82 8.67 -2.86
CA ILE A 9 1.54 7.45 -2.50
C ILE A 9 2.68 7.21 -3.47
N GLN A 10 2.46 7.43 -4.77
CA GLN A 10 3.54 7.37 -5.74
C GLN A 10 4.66 8.38 -5.43
N ALA A 11 4.31 9.62 -5.05
CA ALA A 11 5.29 10.63 -4.68
C ALA A 11 6.08 10.23 -3.43
N VAL A 12 5.43 9.68 -2.40
CA VAL A 12 6.10 9.19 -1.18
C VAL A 12 7.01 8.00 -1.50
N ILE A 13 6.53 7.02 -2.26
CA ILE A 13 7.33 5.88 -2.73
C ILE A 13 8.52 6.35 -3.58
N ALA A 14 8.33 7.36 -4.42
CA ALA A 14 9.39 7.98 -5.20
C ALA A 14 10.39 8.79 -4.36
N ALA A 15 10.00 9.30 -3.19
CA ALA A 15 10.91 10.01 -2.30
C ALA A 15 11.92 9.07 -1.61
N TYR A 16 11.63 7.77 -1.48
CA TYR A 16 12.55 6.83 -0.85
C TYR A 16 13.76 6.49 -1.74
N PRO A 17 14.89 6.08 -1.12
CA PRO A 17 16.06 5.56 -1.81
C PRO A 17 15.68 4.39 -2.75
N PRO A 18 16.39 4.22 -3.88
CA PRO A 18 16.04 3.25 -4.91
C PRO A 18 16.02 1.80 -4.43
N GLY A 19 16.82 1.45 -3.41
CA GLY A 19 16.79 0.14 -2.75
C GLY A 19 15.43 -0.11 -2.07
N LEU A 20 15.08 0.75 -1.12
CA LEU A 20 13.81 0.66 -0.40
C LEU A 20 12.59 0.81 -1.31
N ARG A 21 12.69 1.63 -2.37
CA ARG A 21 11.59 1.79 -3.33
C ARG A 21 11.19 0.44 -3.94
N LYS A 22 12.15 -0.41 -4.30
CA LYS A 22 11.87 -1.73 -4.88
C LYS A 22 11.15 -2.62 -3.87
N ASP A 23 11.59 -2.61 -2.62
CA ASP A 23 10.98 -3.40 -1.56
C ASP A 23 9.55 -2.92 -1.23
N LEU A 24 9.34 -1.60 -1.14
CA LEU A 24 8.01 -1.00 -0.93
C LEU A 24 7.04 -1.35 -2.07
N LEU A 25 7.49 -1.29 -3.32
CA LEU A 25 6.69 -1.70 -4.48
C LEU A 25 6.36 -3.20 -4.44
N ARG A 26 7.28 -4.03 -3.95
CA ARG A 26 7.04 -5.46 -3.77
C ARG A 26 6.01 -5.72 -2.68
N VAL A 27 6.11 -5.06 -1.53
CA VAL A 27 5.12 -5.18 -0.45
C VAL A 27 3.75 -4.69 -0.92
N ARG A 28 3.69 -3.60 -1.69
CA ARG A 28 2.44 -3.14 -2.31
C ARG A 28 1.80 -4.23 -3.17
N GLY A 29 2.58 -4.89 -4.03
CA GLY A 29 2.09 -6.03 -4.83
C GLY A 29 1.54 -7.16 -3.96
N LEU A 30 2.25 -7.52 -2.88
CA LEU A 30 1.79 -8.55 -1.94
C LEU A 30 0.47 -8.19 -1.25
N ILE A 31 0.25 -6.90 -0.93
CA ILE A 31 -1.00 -6.43 -0.34
C ILE A 31 -2.16 -6.60 -1.32
N ASP A 32 -1.96 -6.25 -2.59
CA ASP A 32 -2.96 -6.44 -3.64
C ASP A 32 -3.27 -7.92 -3.88
N GLU A 33 -2.23 -8.77 -4.01
CA GLU A 33 -2.38 -10.22 -4.18
C GLU A 33 -3.12 -10.87 -3.00
N ALA A 34 -2.78 -10.47 -1.76
CA ALA A 34 -3.45 -10.95 -0.57
C ALA A 34 -4.92 -10.48 -0.51
N ALA A 35 -5.20 -9.25 -0.95
CA ALA A 35 -6.55 -8.72 -0.99
C ALA A 35 -7.42 -9.43 -2.04
N GLU A 36 -6.85 -9.77 -3.19
CA GLU A 36 -7.49 -10.57 -4.23
C GLU A 36 -7.76 -12.00 -3.75
N SER A 37 -6.76 -12.64 -3.14
CA SER A 37 -6.88 -13.99 -2.55
C SER A 37 -7.91 -14.07 -1.41
N ALA A 38 -8.02 -13.03 -0.59
CA ALA A 38 -9.02 -12.93 0.46
C ALA A 38 -10.42 -12.56 -0.04
N GLY A 39 -10.61 -12.29 -1.33
CA GLY A 39 -11.90 -11.92 -1.91
C GLY A 39 -12.44 -10.56 -1.42
N ILE A 40 -11.57 -9.73 -0.83
CA ILE A 40 -11.94 -8.39 -0.33
C ILE A 40 -11.87 -7.31 -1.42
N GLY A 41 -11.39 -7.70 -2.60
CA GLY A 41 -11.18 -6.82 -3.74
C GLY A 41 -10.05 -5.82 -3.50
N ALA A 42 -9.91 -4.88 -4.43
CA ALA A 42 -8.93 -3.82 -4.38
C ALA A 42 -8.93 -3.06 -3.03
N PRO A 43 -7.80 -2.99 -2.31
CA PRO A 43 -7.70 -2.12 -1.15
C PRO A 43 -7.77 -0.65 -1.59
N VAL A 44 -8.40 0.16 -0.76
CA VAL A 44 -8.42 1.61 -0.90
C VAL A 44 -7.10 2.16 -0.39
N GLU A 45 -6.31 2.68 -1.30
CA GLU A 45 -5.08 3.37 -0.96
C GLU A 45 -5.37 4.76 -0.39
N THR A 46 -4.78 5.07 0.76
CA THR A 46 -4.93 6.35 1.44
C THR A 46 -3.63 6.73 2.15
N MET A 47 -3.50 7.99 2.56
CA MET A 47 -2.36 8.46 3.33
C MET A 47 -2.78 8.70 4.77
N LYS A 48 -2.14 8.02 5.72
CA LYS A 48 -2.33 8.27 7.15
C LYS A 48 -0.97 8.52 7.79
N TRP A 49 -0.83 9.61 8.54
CA TRP A 49 0.41 9.98 9.25
C TRP A 49 1.62 10.20 8.33
N GLY A 50 1.40 10.66 7.09
CA GLY A 50 2.48 10.78 6.10
C GLY A 50 2.93 9.46 5.47
N GLN A 51 2.30 8.34 5.83
CA GLN A 51 2.65 7.01 5.32
C GLN A 51 1.55 6.44 4.42
N PRO A 52 1.91 5.62 3.42
CA PRO A 52 0.95 4.86 2.64
C PRO A 52 0.17 3.87 3.51
N ALA A 53 -1.16 3.92 3.42
CA ALA A 53 -2.08 3.07 4.13
C ALA A 53 -3.07 2.41 3.16
N TYR A 54 -3.31 1.13 3.35
CA TYR A 54 -4.18 0.30 2.52
C TYR A 54 -5.37 -0.12 3.36
N MET A 55 -6.52 0.45 3.07
CA MET A 55 -7.75 0.20 3.80
C MET A 55 -8.61 -0.81 3.01
N PRO A 56 -9.28 -1.77 3.68
CA PRO A 56 -10.21 -2.64 2.99
C PRO A 56 -11.35 -1.85 2.35
N SER A 57 -11.83 -2.31 1.19
CA SER A 57 -12.90 -1.65 0.43
C SER A 57 -14.25 -1.62 1.16
N ARG A 58 -14.47 -2.55 2.10
CA ARG A 58 -15.69 -2.60 2.93
C ARG A 58 -15.32 -2.60 4.42
N PRO A 59 -16.23 -2.13 5.30
CA PRO A 59 -16.07 -2.28 6.74
C PRO A 59 -16.15 -3.76 7.17
N ARG A 60 -15.42 -4.13 8.24
CA ARG A 60 -15.41 -5.47 8.87
C ARG A 60 -14.86 -6.64 8.03
N ILE A 61 -14.21 -6.38 6.89
CA ILE A 61 -13.57 -7.43 6.09
C ILE A 61 -12.04 -7.45 6.20
N GLY A 62 -11.46 -6.63 7.08
CA GLY A 62 -10.02 -6.61 7.31
C GLY A 62 -9.55 -5.43 8.17
N THR A 63 -8.24 -5.35 8.36
CA THR A 63 -7.55 -4.28 9.09
C THR A 63 -6.79 -3.39 8.11
N THR A 64 -6.62 -2.10 8.44
CA THR A 64 -5.78 -1.20 7.64
C THR A 64 -4.31 -1.61 7.76
N VAL A 65 -3.66 -1.85 6.63
CA VAL A 65 -2.21 -2.11 6.56
C VAL A 65 -1.49 -0.81 6.25
N ARG A 66 -0.37 -0.54 6.94
CA ARG A 66 0.51 0.60 6.66
C ARG A 66 1.89 0.07 6.32
N ILE A 67 2.52 0.66 5.32
CA ILE A 67 3.91 0.37 4.99
C ILE A 67 4.73 1.62 5.22
N ASP A 68 5.94 1.44 5.75
CA ASP A 68 6.90 2.52 5.91
C ASP A 68 8.32 1.96 5.85
N ALA A 69 9.26 2.85 5.57
CA ALA A 69 10.67 2.57 5.69
C ALA A 69 11.11 2.73 7.15
N PHE A 70 11.37 1.62 7.84
CA PHE A 70 12.06 1.67 9.13
C PHE A 70 13.54 1.32 8.92
N GLY A 71 14.43 2.26 9.25
CA GLY A 71 15.87 2.13 9.07
C GLY A 71 16.38 3.20 8.11
N SER A 72 16.87 4.29 8.70
CA SER A 72 17.82 5.19 8.05
C SER A 72 19.23 4.84 8.49
#